data_AF-A0A428W371-F1
#
_entry.id   AF-A0A428W371-F1
#
_cell.length_a   1.000
_cell.length_b   1.000
_cell.length_c   1.000
_cell.angle_alpha   90.00
_cell.angle_beta   90.00
_cell.angle_gamma   90.00
#
_symmetry.space_group_name_H-M   'P 1'
#
loop_
_entity.id
_entity.type
_entity.pdbx_description
1 polymer ?
#
loop_
_entity_poly.entity_id
_entity_poly.type
_entity_poly.pdbx_seq_one_letter_code
_entity_poly.pdbx_strand_id
1 'polypeptide(L)'
;MSFHAAEEVFNVLISDEEGLGALDVTDTAAGRGLARYHLAVAQNLRMFFRQAKNAVQPSDRDAYVWDRAKALARANQGQFDQVIPVAMPEIAGASLSQTFGDVDQNGKTRLVVLDPRQWTLHNGRDTLTRSDVAALLGVGEQALPVDNGASCVVACVNTQRRDNVRKRATELLAWRSVLGQLDPDDDKRRDALGELRTATERVDADLLKAFQHLAYLTRTDRVEADWQRFDDDTKSSLKGSHVWDALVKNGRAVYPGKLSGDYLRTLLSKMPRALTLKEIGQQFYKNAAFPMVPSSDDIRRAVFQTLSGPDAYEVVDGNGEALTISSVDELSIGSMDLSLRKATGTPPAGTPTAGAPGTDTTPGTGTGTESTGSHQPKQGPVAGEREPEYRRYQLEVPNRSLVDPDTRRALANLLQSVLDAVDPDTGGDLQLLDLQLNLTADSAAVEEIEQRASAVGASWTPEELDF
;
A
#
# COMPACT_ATOMS: atom_id res chain seq x y z
N MET A 1 -21.72 23.35 55.18
CA MET A 1 -20.32 22.93 55.01
C MET A 1 -20.29 21.98 53.83
N SER A 2 -19.60 22.33 52.76
CA SER A 2 -19.51 21.51 51.54
C SER A 2 -18.60 20.32 51.83
N PHE A 3 -19.10 19.10 51.57
CA PHE A 3 -18.39 17.84 51.78
C PHE A 3 -17.42 17.49 50.63
N HIS A 4 -16.89 18.50 49.94
CA HIS A 4 -16.11 18.33 48.72
C HIS A 4 -14.90 17.38 48.88
N ALA A 5 -14.25 17.42 50.05
CA ALA A 5 -13.14 16.53 50.38
C ALA A 5 -13.59 15.08 50.65
N ALA A 6 -14.79 14.88 51.20
CA ALA A 6 -15.33 13.54 51.42
C ALA A 6 -15.81 12.90 50.10
N GLU A 7 -16.36 13.71 49.19
CA GLU A 7 -16.70 13.27 47.83
C GLU A 7 -15.45 12.92 47.01
N GLU A 8 -14.38 13.70 47.12
CA GLU A 8 -13.10 13.41 46.46
C GLU A 8 -12.48 12.10 46.96
N VAL A 9 -12.43 11.90 48.29
CA VAL A 9 -11.97 10.63 48.88
C VAL A 9 -12.86 9.47 48.49
N PHE A 10 -14.19 9.66 48.49
CA PHE A 10 -15.12 8.61 48.06
C PHE A 10 -14.93 8.24 46.59
N ASN A 11 -14.72 9.22 45.71
CA ASN A 11 -14.44 9.02 44.29
C ASN A 11 -13.12 8.26 44.07
N VAL A 12 -12.08 8.55 44.85
CA VAL A 12 -10.84 7.77 44.85
C VAL A 12 -11.08 6.35 45.34
N LEU A 13 -11.89 6.14 46.38
CA LEU A 13 -12.18 4.81 46.93
C LEU A 13 -13.01 3.93 45.99
N ILE A 14 -13.86 4.51 45.13
CA ILE A 14 -14.65 3.76 44.14
C ILE A 14 -13.94 3.63 42.79
N SER A 15 -12.87 4.41 42.55
CA SER A 15 -12.11 4.41 41.29
C SER A 15 -11.58 3.02 40.93
N ASP A 16 -11.78 2.62 39.67
CA ASP A 16 -11.28 1.33 39.15
C ASP A 16 -9.76 1.22 39.14
N GLU A 17 -9.05 2.36 39.19
CA GLU A 17 -7.59 2.40 39.16
C GLU A 17 -6.95 2.44 40.56
N GLU A 18 -7.50 3.21 41.50
CA GLU A 18 -6.90 3.46 42.82
C GLU A 18 -7.75 2.97 44.00
N GLY A 19 -9.01 2.63 43.77
CA GLY A 19 -10.02 2.36 44.79
C GLY A 19 -9.92 1.01 45.51
N LEU A 20 -10.84 0.77 46.44
CA LEU A 20 -10.91 -0.47 47.22
C LEU A 20 -11.40 -1.63 46.35
N GLY A 21 -10.53 -2.62 46.10
CA GLY A 21 -10.89 -3.80 45.29
C GLY A 21 -12.05 -4.62 45.87
N ALA A 22 -12.23 -4.58 47.19
CA ALA A 22 -13.32 -5.25 47.91
C ALA A 22 -14.67 -4.52 47.79
N LEU A 23 -14.74 -3.35 47.17
CA LEU A 23 -15.97 -2.60 47.01
C LEU A 23 -16.73 -3.09 45.77
N ASP A 24 -17.94 -3.58 45.97
CA ASP A 24 -18.88 -3.97 44.92
C ASP A 24 -19.98 -2.90 44.78
N VAL A 25 -20.35 -2.60 43.54
CA VAL A 25 -21.33 -1.54 43.21
C VAL A 25 -22.51 -2.19 42.51
N THR A 26 -23.66 -2.18 43.18
CA THR A 26 -24.91 -2.61 42.57
C THR A 26 -25.69 -1.38 42.10
N ASP A 27 -25.69 -1.14 40.79
CA ASP A 27 -26.55 -0.14 40.18
C ASP A 27 -28.00 -0.66 40.12
N THR A 28 -28.93 0.11 40.70
CA THR A 28 -30.35 -0.22 40.58
C THR A 28 -30.80 -0.03 39.14
N ALA A 29 -31.47 -1.04 38.58
CA ALA A 29 -31.93 -1.08 37.20
C ALA A 29 -32.52 0.26 36.72
N ALA A 30 -32.05 0.72 35.55
CA ALA A 30 -32.48 1.93 34.84
C ALA A 30 -32.05 3.28 35.42
N GLY A 31 -30.99 3.35 36.23
CA GLY A 31 -30.35 4.63 36.62
C GLY A 31 -31.23 5.56 37.47
N ARG A 32 -32.32 5.02 38.06
CA ARG A 32 -33.30 5.77 38.85
C ARG A 32 -33.16 5.59 40.37
N GLY A 33 -32.11 4.94 40.84
CA GLY A 33 -31.85 4.77 42.27
C GLY A 33 -30.39 5.03 42.63
N LEU A 34 -30.17 5.30 43.93
CA LEU A 34 -28.84 5.50 44.50
C LEU A 34 -28.03 4.20 44.39
N ALA A 35 -26.84 4.28 43.81
CA ALA A 35 -25.89 3.17 43.75
C ALA A 35 -25.64 2.61 45.16
N ARG A 36 -25.72 1.27 45.31
CA ARG A 36 -25.45 0.60 46.57
C ARG A 36 -24.03 0.06 46.56
N TYR A 37 -23.28 0.41 47.60
CA TYR A 37 -21.89 0.03 47.78
C TYR A 37 -21.79 -1.00 48.90
N HIS A 38 -21.21 -2.17 48.59
CA HIS A 38 -21.06 -3.27 49.54
C HIS A 38 -19.59 -3.68 49.63
N LEU A 39 -19.09 -3.93 50.84
CA LEU A 39 -17.75 -4.50 51.04
C LEU A 39 -17.86 -6.03 50.96
N ALA A 40 -17.30 -6.60 49.90
CA ALA A 40 -17.27 -8.04 49.67
C ALA A 40 -16.28 -8.72 50.63
N VAL A 41 -16.75 -9.78 51.31
CA VAL A 41 -15.92 -10.64 52.17
C VAL A 41 -15.33 -11.80 51.37
N ALA A 42 -15.96 -12.19 50.26
CA ALA A 42 -15.44 -13.14 49.28
C ALA A 42 -14.72 -12.40 48.14
N GLN A 43 -13.69 -13.01 47.54
CA GLN A 43 -12.98 -12.42 46.40
C GLN A 43 -13.94 -12.20 45.23
N ASN A 44 -14.08 -10.95 44.80
CA ASN A 44 -14.84 -10.56 43.61
C ASN A 44 -13.92 -10.51 42.36
N LEU A 45 -14.50 -10.40 41.17
CA LEU A 45 -13.75 -10.32 39.90
C LEU A 45 -12.73 -9.16 39.89
N ARG A 46 -13.06 -8.03 40.51
CA ARG A 46 -12.19 -6.85 40.59
C ARG A 46 -10.94 -7.12 41.44
N MET A 47 -11.07 -7.86 42.53
CA MET A 47 -9.95 -8.31 43.35
C MET A 47 -9.03 -9.26 42.58
N PHE A 48 -9.61 -10.26 41.90
CA PHE A 48 -8.84 -11.18 41.04
C PHE A 48 -8.08 -10.41 39.95
N PHE A 49 -8.75 -9.48 39.27
CA PHE A 49 -8.16 -8.68 38.22
C PHE A 49 -7.02 -7.78 38.73
N ARG A 50 -7.22 -7.05 39.84
CA ARG A 50 -6.18 -6.17 40.40
C ARG A 50 -4.96 -6.96 40.84
N GLN A 51 -5.16 -8.12 41.49
CA GLN A 51 -4.08 -9.02 41.86
C GLN A 51 -3.33 -9.52 40.63
N ALA A 52 -4.06 -10.00 39.62
CA ALA A 52 -3.47 -10.50 38.37
C ALA A 52 -2.71 -9.40 37.61
N LYS A 53 -3.27 -8.19 37.50
CA LYS A 53 -2.66 -7.03 36.83
C LYS A 53 -1.32 -6.65 37.45
N ASN A 54 -1.21 -6.66 38.77
CA ASN A 54 0.04 -6.39 39.48
C ASN A 54 1.09 -7.51 39.34
N ALA A 55 0.67 -8.72 38.95
CA ALA A 55 1.56 -9.86 38.76
C ALA A 55 2.14 -9.97 37.34
N VAL A 56 1.57 -9.24 36.35
CA VAL A 56 2.01 -9.28 34.95
C VAL A 56 3.45 -8.77 34.83
N GLN A 57 4.34 -9.59 34.29
CA GLN A 57 5.73 -9.20 34.07
C GLN A 57 5.88 -8.33 32.81
N PRO A 58 6.78 -7.32 32.82
CA PRO A 58 7.06 -6.50 31.65
C PRO A 58 7.53 -7.31 30.43
N SER A 59 8.27 -8.40 30.65
CA SER A 59 8.73 -9.32 29.59
C SER A 59 7.57 -10.00 28.89
N ASP A 60 6.60 -10.51 29.64
CA ASP A 60 5.43 -11.24 29.11
C ASP A 60 4.53 -10.29 28.32
N ARG A 61 4.34 -9.07 28.84
CA ARG A 61 3.63 -7.99 28.17
C ARG A 61 4.28 -7.66 26.82
N ASP A 62 5.59 -7.43 26.80
CA ASP A 62 6.27 -7.01 25.58
C ASP A 62 6.38 -8.16 24.56
N ALA A 63 6.57 -9.40 25.03
CA ALA A 63 6.50 -10.59 24.19
C ALA A 63 5.11 -10.74 23.56
N TYR A 64 4.04 -10.55 24.33
CA TYR A 64 2.68 -10.60 23.82
C TYR A 64 2.41 -9.51 22.76
N VAL A 65 2.83 -8.27 23.01
CA VAL A 65 2.69 -7.18 22.03
C VAL A 65 3.43 -7.52 20.74
N TRP A 66 4.65 -8.06 20.83
CA TRP A 66 5.41 -8.46 19.67
C TRP A 66 4.75 -9.62 18.90
N ASP A 67 4.33 -10.67 19.59
CA ASP A 67 3.64 -11.81 19.00
C ASP A 67 2.34 -11.39 18.31
N ARG A 68 1.60 -10.46 18.92
CA ARG A 68 0.37 -9.95 18.32
C ARG A 68 0.63 -9.10 17.08
N ALA A 69 1.68 -8.26 17.08
CA ALA A 69 2.06 -7.48 15.91
C ALA A 69 2.43 -8.38 14.72
N LYS A 70 3.22 -9.43 14.96
CA LYS A 70 3.54 -10.45 13.95
C LYS A 70 2.29 -11.13 13.40
N ALA A 71 1.37 -11.52 14.26
CA ALA A 71 0.13 -12.19 13.86
C ALA A 71 -0.75 -11.27 13.00
N LEU A 72 -0.93 -10.01 13.41
CA LEU A 72 -1.70 -9.03 12.64
C LEU A 72 -1.08 -8.76 11.27
N ALA A 73 0.24 -8.58 11.20
CA ALA A 73 0.93 -8.34 9.94
C ALA A 73 0.81 -9.54 8.97
N ARG A 74 1.03 -10.76 9.45
CA ARG A 74 0.89 -11.98 8.64
C ARG A 74 -0.54 -12.21 8.18
N ALA A 75 -1.53 -11.96 9.03
CA ALA A 75 -2.94 -12.08 8.68
C ALA A 75 -3.36 -11.04 7.63
N ASN A 76 -2.65 -9.92 7.53
CA ASN A 76 -2.93 -8.82 6.61
C ASN A 76 -1.73 -8.55 5.68
N GLN A 77 -1.14 -9.59 5.10
CA GLN A 77 0.05 -9.47 4.24
C GLN A 77 -0.16 -8.54 3.02
N GLY A 78 -1.38 -8.43 2.50
CA GLY A 78 -1.67 -7.62 1.32
C GLY A 78 -0.99 -8.15 0.07
N GLN A 79 -0.48 -7.25 -0.77
CA GLN A 79 0.16 -7.55 -2.05
C GLN A 79 1.66 -7.88 -1.93
N PHE A 80 2.21 -7.89 -0.72
CA PHE A 80 3.59 -8.30 -0.48
C PHE A 80 3.74 -9.82 -0.64
N ASP A 81 4.89 -10.29 -1.15
CA ASP A 81 5.20 -11.72 -1.20
C ASP A 81 5.44 -12.30 0.20
N GLN A 82 5.95 -11.47 1.12
CA GLN A 82 6.31 -11.92 2.46
C GLN A 82 6.25 -10.81 3.51
N VAL A 83 5.84 -11.20 4.72
CA VAL A 83 6.02 -10.42 5.94
C VAL A 83 7.21 -10.97 6.73
N ILE A 84 8.22 -10.14 7.00
CA ILE A 84 9.45 -10.51 7.71
C ILE A 84 9.49 -9.79 9.06
N PRO A 85 9.20 -10.47 10.17
CA PRO A 85 9.39 -9.87 11.48
C PRO A 85 10.86 -9.93 11.91
N VAL A 86 11.42 -8.79 12.31
CA VAL A 86 12.77 -8.70 12.86
C VAL A 86 12.68 -8.46 14.36
N ALA A 87 13.14 -9.44 15.14
CA ALA A 87 13.11 -9.40 16.59
C ALA A 87 14.25 -8.52 17.14
N MET A 88 14.06 -7.98 18.35
CA MET A 88 15.18 -7.43 19.12
C MET A 88 16.28 -8.51 19.26
N PRO A 89 17.56 -8.18 19.03
CA PRO A 89 18.64 -9.15 19.15
C PRO A 89 18.71 -9.74 20.56
N GLU A 90 18.83 -11.07 20.66
CA GLU A 90 18.97 -11.77 21.95
C GLU A 90 20.33 -11.50 22.61
N ILE A 91 21.36 -11.26 21.78
CA ILE A 91 22.72 -10.99 22.21
C ILE A 91 22.96 -9.48 22.21
N ALA A 92 23.30 -8.93 23.38
CA ALA A 92 23.68 -7.53 23.48
C ALA A 92 24.91 -7.24 22.59
N GLY A 93 24.79 -6.24 21.71
CA GLY A 93 25.85 -5.87 20.78
C GLY A 93 25.92 -6.71 19.50
N ALA A 94 24.90 -7.51 19.17
CA ALA A 94 24.79 -8.14 17.86
C ALA A 94 24.90 -7.11 16.73
N SER A 95 25.58 -7.47 15.64
CA SER A 95 25.74 -6.56 14.50
C SER A 95 24.41 -6.38 13.76
N LEU A 96 24.26 -5.24 13.07
CA LEU A 96 23.11 -5.01 12.19
C LEU A 96 23.03 -6.07 11.07
N SER A 97 24.18 -6.53 10.57
CA SER A 97 24.24 -7.59 9.55
C SER A 97 23.68 -8.93 10.06
N GLN A 98 23.91 -9.28 11.32
CA GLN A 98 23.32 -10.48 11.93
C GLN A 98 21.83 -10.30 12.18
N THR A 99 21.44 -9.11 12.65
CA THR A 99 20.05 -8.78 12.99
C THR A 99 19.13 -8.77 11.77
N PHE A 100 19.63 -8.27 10.63
CA PHE A 100 18.88 -8.13 9.39
C PHE A 100 19.22 -9.19 8.33
N GLY A 101 19.97 -10.24 8.69
CA GLY A 101 20.53 -11.21 7.74
C GLY A 101 19.48 -11.91 6.86
N ASP A 102 18.27 -12.12 7.38
CA ASP A 102 17.17 -12.78 6.65
C ASP A 102 16.30 -11.83 5.82
N VAL A 103 16.57 -10.52 5.88
CA VAL A 103 15.75 -9.51 5.23
C VAL A 103 16.02 -9.49 3.73
N ASP A 104 17.28 -9.53 3.29
CA ASP A 104 17.63 -9.43 1.86
C ASP A 104 17.34 -10.73 1.09
N GLN A 105 16.19 -10.78 0.40
CA GLN A 105 15.72 -11.93 -0.37
C GLN A 105 15.46 -11.57 -1.82
N ASN A 106 16.10 -12.30 -2.72
CA ASN A 106 15.96 -12.08 -4.15
C ASN A 106 14.52 -12.39 -4.63
N GLY A 107 14.00 -11.52 -5.52
CA GLY A 107 12.75 -11.77 -6.23
C GLY A 107 11.47 -11.65 -5.40
N LYS A 108 11.53 -11.03 -4.20
CA LYS A 108 10.35 -10.84 -3.34
C LYS A 108 10.18 -9.40 -2.88
N THR A 109 8.93 -8.95 -2.90
CA THR A 109 8.46 -7.77 -2.18
C THR A 109 8.21 -8.12 -0.71
N ARG A 110 8.75 -7.31 0.20
CA ARG A 110 8.81 -7.63 1.63
C ARG A 110 8.28 -6.49 2.48
N LEU A 111 7.36 -6.83 3.39
CA LEU A 111 6.98 -5.97 4.51
C LEU A 111 7.74 -6.43 5.75
N VAL A 112 8.74 -5.66 6.15
CA VAL A 112 9.54 -5.90 7.35
C VAL A 112 8.84 -5.23 8.53
N VAL A 113 8.62 -5.98 9.60
CA VAL A 113 8.03 -5.44 10.84
C VAL A 113 9.09 -5.48 11.91
N LEU A 114 9.43 -4.32 12.48
CA LEU A 114 10.45 -4.24 13.53
C LEU A 114 9.84 -4.43 14.92
N ASP A 115 10.60 -5.10 15.79
CA ASP A 115 10.22 -5.32 17.18
C ASP A 115 10.08 -3.99 17.95
N PRO A 116 8.89 -3.70 18.52
CA PRO A 116 8.62 -2.44 19.21
C PRO A 116 9.42 -2.26 20.51
N ARG A 117 10.11 -3.31 20.99
CA ARG A 117 11.03 -3.24 22.14
C ARG A 117 12.31 -2.49 21.81
N GLN A 118 12.82 -2.64 20.59
CA GLN A 118 14.11 -2.09 20.15
C GLN A 118 13.93 -0.86 19.26
N TRP A 119 13.06 -0.95 18.25
CA TRP A 119 12.92 0.08 17.23
C TRP A 119 11.64 0.86 17.41
N THR A 120 11.76 2.15 17.71
CA THR A 120 10.62 3.04 17.93
C THR A 120 10.91 4.44 17.44
N LEU A 121 9.88 5.10 16.91
CA LEU A 121 9.94 6.48 16.44
C LEU A 121 9.29 7.46 17.42
N HIS A 122 9.62 8.75 17.28
CA HIS A 122 9.04 9.85 18.06
C HIS A 122 9.25 9.77 19.59
N ASN A 123 10.41 9.26 20.03
CA ASN A 123 10.86 9.30 21.43
C ASN A 123 11.88 10.44 21.70
N GLY A 124 12.14 11.31 20.74
CA GLY A 124 13.20 12.33 20.82
C GLY A 124 14.63 11.77 20.72
N ARG A 125 14.78 10.47 20.44
CA ARG A 125 16.04 9.73 20.27
C ARG A 125 15.90 8.66 19.17
N ASP A 126 15.13 8.95 18.13
CA ASP A 126 14.82 8.00 17.06
C ASP A 126 15.92 7.92 15.99
N THR A 127 16.97 8.73 16.11
CA THR A 127 18.15 8.73 15.24
C THR A 127 18.75 7.34 15.07
N LEU A 128 18.86 6.55 16.16
CA LEU A 128 19.38 5.19 16.08
C LEU A 128 18.46 4.28 15.26
N THR A 129 17.14 4.33 15.51
CA THR A 129 16.17 3.55 14.73
C THR A 129 16.21 3.94 13.25
N ARG A 130 16.30 5.24 12.95
CA ARG A 130 16.39 5.71 11.56
C ARG A 130 17.70 5.28 10.89
N SER A 131 18.81 5.31 11.62
CA SER A 131 20.12 4.84 11.15
C SER A 131 20.10 3.34 10.86
N ASP A 132 19.54 2.52 11.77
CA ASP A 132 19.42 1.08 11.58
C ASP A 132 18.55 0.74 10.35
N VAL A 133 17.45 1.46 10.15
CA VAL A 133 16.57 1.27 9.00
C VAL A 133 17.22 1.74 7.70
N ALA A 134 17.95 2.86 7.72
CA ALA A 134 18.75 3.29 6.58
C ALA A 134 19.79 2.22 6.21
N ALA A 135 20.52 1.70 7.21
CA ALA A 135 21.49 0.65 7.04
C ALA A 135 20.87 -0.63 6.45
N LEU A 136 19.69 -1.04 6.96
CA LEU A 136 18.90 -2.15 6.45
C LEU A 136 18.48 -1.97 4.99
N LEU A 137 18.22 -0.74 4.56
CA LEU A 137 17.87 -0.42 3.18
C LEU A 137 19.11 -0.19 2.30
N GLY A 138 20.32 -0.37 2.83
CA GLY A 138 21.57 -0.22 2.08
C GLY A 138 22.01 1.24 1.86
N VAL A 139 21.52 2.16 2.68
CA VAL A 139 21.85 3.60 2.63
C VAL A 139 22.35 4.11 3.99
N GLY A 140 22.92 5.32 4.02
CA GLY A 140 23.47 5.92 5.24
C GLY A 140 24.89 5.47 5.58
N GLU A 141 25.43 5.98 6.69
CA GLU A 141 26.85 5.81 7.06
C GLU A 141 27.24 4.36 7.38
N GLN A 142 26.27 3.56 7.84
CA GLN A 142 26.44 2.15 8.20
C GLN A 142 25.70 1.22 7.24
N ALA A 143 25.58 1.61 5.97
CA ALA A 143 24.90 0.85 4.93
C ALA A 143 25.33 -0.63 4.91
N LEU A 144 24.36 -1.54 5.00
CA LEU A 144 24.60 -2.96 4.80
C LEU A 144 24.71 -3.27 3.30
N PRO A 145 25.45 -4.32 2.91
CA PRO A 145 25.46 -4.79 1.52
C PRO A 145 24.12 -5.45 1.20
N VAL A 146 23.19 -4.67 0.66
CA VAL A 146 21.81 -5.08 0.35
C VAL A 146 21.60 -4.99 -1.14
N ASP A 147 21.28 -6.11 -1.78
CA ASP A 147 21.04 -6.17 -3.21
C ASP A 147 19.61 -5.74 -3.56
N ASN A 148 18.63 -6.13 -2.73
CA ASN A 148 17.21 -6.02 -3.06
C ASN A 148 16.47 -5.08 -2.11
N GLY A 149 17.10 -3.96 -1.76
CA GLY A 149 16.55 -2.96 -0.84
C GLY A 149 15.34 -2.23 -1.42
N ALA A 150 15.24 -2.14 -2.75
CA ALA A 150 14.16 -1.41 -3.40
C ALA A 150 12.80 -2.07 -3.18
N SER A 151 12.72 -3.40 -3.05
CA SER A 151 11.46 -4.09 -2.77
C SER A 151 11.18 -4.32 -1.27
N CYS A 152 11.90 -3.61 -0.39
CA CYS A 152 11.76 -3.70 1.06
C CYS A 152 11.02 -2.48 1.61
N VAL A 153 10.00 -2.72 2.45
CA VAL A 153 9.25 -1.69 3.17
C VAL A 153 9.26 -2.03 4.64
N VAL A 154 9.57 -1.06 5.50
CA VAL A 154 9.80 -1.28 6.93
C VAL A 154 8.71 -0.61 7.75
N ALA A 155 7.97 -1.36 8.54
CA ALA A 155 6.96 -0.88 9.47
C ALA A 155 7.56 -0.65 10.87
N CYS A 156 7.36 0.55 11.41
CA CYS A 156 7.87 0.97 12.71
C CYS A 156 6.74 1.45 13.64
N VAL A 157 6.93 1.22 14.94
CA VAL A 157 5.97 1.67 15.96
C VAL A 157 6.25 3.10 16.43
N ASN A 158 5.20 3.84 16.76
CA ASN A 158 5.30 5.08 17.51
C ASN A 158 5.46 4.81 19.02
N THR A 159 6.43 5.46 19.66
CA THR A 159 6.75 5.24 21.07
C THR A 159 5.57 5.51 22.02
N GLN A 160 4.91 6.65 21.87
CA GLN A 160 3.83 7.07 22.77
C GLN A 160 2.64 6.10 22.65
N ARG A 161 2.26 5.76 21.42
CA ARG A 161 1.16 4.82 21.18
C ARG A 161 1.50 3.40 21.62
N ARG A 162 2.76 2.95 21.46
CA ARG A 162 3.24 1.67 21.99
C ARG A 162 3.03 1.57 23.50
N ASP A 163 3.30 2.64 24.25
CA ASP A 163 3.16 2.61 25.71
C ASP A 163 1.68 2.48 26.13
N ASN A 164 0.74 3.02 25.35
CA ASN A 164 -0.69 2.76 25.54
C ASN A 164 -1.04 1.29 25.26
N VAL A 165 -0.51 0.72 24.17
CA VAL A 165 -0.72 -0.71 23.85
C VAL A 165 -0.19 -1.60 24.97
N ARG A 166 0.97 -1.26 25.55
CA ARG A 166 1.54 -1.98 26.70
C ARG A 166 0.60 -1.98 27.91
N LYS A 167 -0.04 -0.85 28.22
CA LYS A 167 -1.05 -0.78 29.28
C LYS A 167 -2.22 -1.72 28.99
N ARG A 168 -2.75 -1.70 27.76
CA ARG A 168 -3.84 -2.60 27.32
C ARG A 168 -3.45 -4.08 27.34
N ALA A 169 -2.22 -4.40 26.92
CA ALA A 169 -1.69 -5.76 26.97
C ALA A 169 -1.59 -6.27 28.41
N THR A 170 -1.25 -5.38 29.36
CA THR A 170 -1.24 -5.72 30.79
C THR A 170 -2.64 -6.09 31.29
N GLU A 171 -3.66 -5.31 30.92
CA GLU A 171 -5.07 -5.61 31.23
C GLU A 171 -5.52 -6.95 30.64
N LEU A 172 -5.17 -7.21 29.39
CA LEU A 172 -5.48 -8.46 28.70
C LEU A 172 -4.84 -9.67 29.38
N LEU A 173 -3.55 -9.59 29.70
CA LEU A 173 -2.83 -10.67 30.38
C LEU A 173 -3.37 -10.89 31.79
N ALA A 174 -3.79 -9.82 32.48
CA ALA A 174 -4.49 -9.94 33.76
C ALA A 174 -5.79 -10.73 33.62
N TRP A 175 -6.64 -10.40 32.64
CA TRP A 175 -7.89 -11.15 32.41
C TRP A 175 -7.66 -12.62 32.02
N ARG A 176 -6.59 -12.91 31.25
CA ARG A 176 -6.19 -14.31 30.99
C ARG A 176 -5.81 -15.04 32.27
N SER A 177 -5.08 -14.39 33.17
CA SER A 177 -4.71 -14.96 34.46
C SER A 177 -5.94 -15.17 35.36
N VAL A 178 -6.88 -14.22 35.40
CA VAL A 178 -8.15 -14.37 36.14
C VAL A 178 -8.90 -15.60 35.66
N LEU A 179 -9.04 -15.80 34.34
CA LEU A 179 -9.72 -16.98 33.78
C LEU A 179 -9.03 -18.31 34.11
N GLY A 180 -7.72 -18.29 34.35
CA GLY A 180 -6.96 -19.46 34.81
C GLY A 180 -7.13 -19.74 36.30
N GLN A 181 -7.60 -18.77 37.08
CA GLN A 181 -7.86 -18.90 38.53
C GLN A 181 -9.32 -19.26 38.84
N LEU A 182 -10.25 -18.99 37.92
CA LEU A 182 -11.66 -19.33 38.08
C LEU A 182 -11.95 -20.78 37.67
N ASP A 183 -12.76 -21.47 38.47
CA ASP A 183 -13.29 -22.78 38.12
C ASP A 183 -14.12 -22.73 36.82
N PRO A 184 -14.18 -23.82 36.04
CA PRO A 184 -14.96 -23.86 34.80
C PRO A 184 -16.45 -23.53 34.99
N ASP A 185 -17.00 -23.86 36.16
CA ASP A 185 -18.41 -23.69 36.51
C ASP A 185 -18.68 -22.41 37.35
N ASP A 186 -17.68 -21.55 37.58
CA ASP A 186 -17.90 -20.29 38.29
C ASP A 186 -18.72 -19.31 37.42
N ASP A 187 -19.84 -18.83 37.95
CA ASP A 187 -20.72 -17.84 37.29
C ASP A 187 -19.96 -16.59 36.79
N LYS A 188 -18.88 -16.20 37.48
CA LYS A 188 -18.01 -15.06 37.14
C LYS A 188 -17.19 -15.29 35.86
N ARG A 189 -17.04 -16.53 35.42
CA ARG A 189 -16.22 -16.89 34.25
C ARG A 189 -16.78 -16.31 32.97
N ARG A 190 -18.10 -16.26 32.81
CA ARG A 190 -18.76 -15.67 31.64
C ARG A 190 -18.38 -14.19 31.49
N ASP A 191 -18.42 -13.45 32.59
CA ASP A 191 -18.15 -12.03 32.59
C ASP A 191 -16.64 -11.77 32.34
N ALA A 192 -15.76 -12.57 32.96
CA ALA A 192 -14.31 -12.52 32.70
C ALA A 192 -13.95 -12.86 31.24
N LEU A 193 -14.69 -13.76 30.57
CA LEU A 193 -14.53 -14.04 29.14
C LEU A 193 -14.95 -12.85 28.28
N GLY A 194 -16.03 -12.15 28.67
CA GLY A 194 -16.46 -10.90 28.04
C GLY A 194 -15.37 -9.85 28.11
N GLU A 195 -14.83 -9.61 29.31
CA GLU A 195 -13.75 -8.65 29.54
C GLU A 195 -12.46 -9.02 28.78
N LEU A 196 -12.08 -10.30 28.73
CA LEU A 196 -10.94 -10.74 27.94
C LEU A 196 -11.12 -10.44 26.45
N ARG A 197 -12.33 -10.65 25.90
CA ARG A 197 -12.63 -10.35 24.50
C ARG A 197 -12.49 -8.86 24.24
N THR A 198 -13.12 -8.03 25.07
CA THR A 198 -13.02 -6.56 24.96
C THR A 198 -11.58 -6.07 25.11
N ALA A 199 -10.80 -6.63 26.03
CA ALA A 199 -9.39 -6.31 26.18
C ALA A 199 -8.57 -6.71 24.93
N THR A 200 -8.90 -7.85 24.31
CA THR A 200 -8.27 -8.30 23.05
C THR A 200 -8.55 -7.33 21.90
N GLU A 201 -9.81 -6.93 21.72
CA GLU A 201 -10.22 -5.97 20.69
C GLU A 201 -9.53 -4.60 20.89
N ARG A 202 -9.43 -4.14 22.14
CA ARG A 202 -8.73 -2.89 22.47
C ARG A 202 -7.24 -2.96 22.17
N VAL A 203 -6.56 -4.07 22.52
CA VAL A 203 -5.14 -4.24 22.18
C VAL A 203 -4.95 -4.20 20.67
N ASP A 204 -5.77 -4.90 19.90
CA ASP A 204 -5.65 -4.93 18.44
C ASP A 204 -5.84 -3.55 17.82
N ALA A 205 -6.89 -2.84 18.24
CA ALA A 205 -7.19 -1.50 17.75
C ALA A 205 -6.04 -0.52 18.06
N ASP A 206 -5.54 -0.51 19.30
CA ASP A 206 -4.46 0.40 19.70
C ASP A 206 -3.12 0.00 19.06
N LEU A 207 -2.88 -1.31 18.85
CA LEU A 207 -1.67 -1.81 18.20
C LEU A 207 -1.61 -1.41 16.73
N LEU A 208 -2.73 -1.51 16.01
CA LEU A 208 -2.83 -1.01 14.63
C LEU A 208 -2.54 0.49 14.58
N LYS A 209 -3.10 1.28 15.50
CA LYS A 209 -2.83 2.72 15.62
C LYS A 209 -1.38 3.03 16.00
N ALA A 210 -0.72 2.14 16.75
CA ALA A 210 0.67 2.35 17.14
C ALA A 210 1.64 2.17 15.97
N PHE A 211 1.32 1.29 15.02
CA PHE A 211 2.06 1.09 13.79
C PHE A 211 1.48 1.94 12.65
N GLN A 212 1.89 3.21 12.59
CA GLN A 212 1.48 4.15 11.54
C GLN A 212 2.64 4.60 10.64
N HIS A 213 3.87 4.21 10.97
CA HIS A 213 5.05 4.66 10.28
C HIS A 213 5.58 3.56 9.38
N LEU A 214 6.02 3.96 8.21
CA LEU A 214 6.67 3.09 7.24
C LEU A 214 7.87 3.81 6.61
N ALA A 215 8.86 3.04 6.18
CA ALA A 215 10.01 3.52 5.44
C ALA A 215 10.30 2.63 4.23
N TYR A 216 10.76 3.23 3.14
CA TYR A 216 11.14 2.52 1.91
C TYR A 216 12.20 3.30 1.15
N LEU A 217 12.86 2.66 0.18
CA LEU A 217 13.80 3.35 -0.69
C LEU A 217 13.08 4.16 -1.77
N THR A 218 13.48 5.42 -1.90
CA THR A 218 13.14 6.29 -3.03
C THR A 218 14.40 6.65 -3.80
N ARG A 219 14.21 7.14 -5.03
CA ARG A 219 15.27 7.69 -5.86
C ARG A 219 14.83 9.00 -6.49
N THR A 220 15.34 10.09 -5.95
CA THR A 220 15.29 11.44 -6.50
C THR A 220 16.56 11.68 -7.31
N ASP A 221 17.49 12.46 -6.76
CA ASP A 221 18.88 12.66 -7.20
C ASP A 221 19.81 11.53 -6.71
N ARG A 222 19.56 11.06 -5.47
CA ARG A 222 20.27 9.97 -4.79
C ARG A 222 19.30 8.91 -4.31
N VAL A 223 19.84 7.76 -3.89
CA VAL A 223 19.04 6.70 -3.26
C VAL A 223 19.04 6.94 -1.76
N GLU A 224 17.86 7.12 -1.18
CA GLU A 224 17.69 7.39 0.25
C GLU A 224 16.43 6.72 0.80
N ALA A 225 16.35 6.65 2.13
CA ALA A 225 15.21 6.11 2.85
C ALA A 225 14.18 7.21 3.08
N ASP A 226 13.03 7.09 2.43
CA ASP A 226 11.88 7.96 2.64
C ASP A 226 11.04 7.45 3.84
N TRP A 227 10.50 8.39 4.61
CA TRP A 227 9.75 8.10 5.84
C TRP A 227 8.35 8.67 5.74
N GLN A 228 7.37 7.78 5.74
CA GLN A 228 5.97 8.14 5.67
C GLN A 228 5.24 7.78 6.96
N ARG A 229 4.25 8.60 7.29
CA ARG A 229 3.29 8.34 8.35
C ARG A 229 1.88 8.38 7.77
N PHE A 230 1.01 7.50 8.25
CA PHE A 230 -0.43 7.65 8.05
C PHE A 230 -1.00 8.72 8.98
N ASP A 231 -1.64 9.74 8.40
CA ASP A 231 -2.40 10.74 9.16
C ASP A 231 -3.75 10.21 9.63
N ASP A 232 -4.28 9.22 8.93
CA ASP A 232 -5.54 8.55 9.21
C ASP A 232 -5.34 7.44 10.26
N ASP A 233 -5.94 7.60 11.43
CA ASP A 233 -5.91 6.64 12.54
C ASP A 233 -6.60 5.30 12.23
N THR A 234 -7.30 5.17 11.10
CA THR A 234 -7.84 3.89 10.61
C THR A 234 -6.81 3.08 9.80
N LYS A 235 -5.70 3.71 9.38
CA LYS A 235 -4.63 3.08 8.62
C LYS A 235 -3.48 2.63 9.52
N SER A 236 -2.74 1.63 9.04
CA SER A 236 -1.70 0.97 9.82
C SER A 236 -0.67 0.32 8.92
N SER A 237 0.61 0.40 9.30
CA SER A 237 1.71 -0.27 8.63
C SER A 237 1.80 -1.77 8.94
N LEU A 238 0.95 -2.30 9.84
CA LEU A 238 0.74 -3.75 9.99
C LEU A 238 -0.28 -4.32 8.98
N LYS A 239 -0.92 -3.47 8.17
CA LYS A 239 -1.84 -3.92 7.12
C LYS A 239 -1.19 -3.67 5.77
N GLY A 240 -0.72 -4.74 5.13
CA GLY A 240 -0.02 -4.68 3.85
C GLY A 240 -0.82 -3.99 2.74
N SER A 241 -2.15 -4.13 2.72
CA SER A 241 -3.00 -3.38 1.77
C SER A 241 -2.94 -1.87 1.99
N HIS A 242 -2.98 -1.40 3.24
CA HIS A 242 -2.86 0.03 3.55
C HIS A 242 -1.50 0.58 3.15
N VAL A 243 -0.44 -0.20 3.39
CA VAL A 243 0.93 0.13 2.97
C VAL A 243 1.00 0.18 1.44
N TRP A 244 0.49 -0.85 0.75
CA TRP A 244 0.53 -0.90 -0.70
C TRP A 244 -0.24 0.27 -1.34
N ASP A 245 -1.41 0.61 -0.82
CA ASP A 245 -2.19 1.76 -1.29
C ASP A 245 -1.41 3.07 -1.12
N ALA A 246 -0.67 3.25 -0.02
CA ALA A 246 0.21 4.41 0.16
C ALA A 246 1.36 4.42 -0.86
N LEU A 247 2.00 3.27 -1.09
CA LEU A 247 3.08 3.16 -2.08
C LEU A 247 2.58 3.45 -3.50
N VAL A 248 1.38 2.99 -3.88
CA VAL A 248 0.80 3.29 -5.19
C VAL A 248 0.53 4.78 -5.33
N LYS A 249 -0.04 5.43 -4.31
CA LYS A 249 -0.28 6.88 -4.32
C LYS A 249 0.99 7.69 -4.50
N ASN A 250 2.10 7.21 -3.93
CA ASN A 250 3.42 7.83 -4.05
C ASN A 250 4.19 7.39 -5.31
N GLY A 251 3.57 6.63 -6.23
CA GLY A 251 4.22 6.13 -7.44
C GLY A 251 5.29 5.06 -7.19
N ARG A 252 5.41 4.54 -5.97
CA ARG A 252 6.40 3.54 -5.57
C ARG A 252 5.96 2.10 -5.85
N ALA A 253 4.67 1.84 -5.99
CA ALA A 253 4.12 0.51 -6.33
C ALA A 253 3.04 0.60 -7.41
N VAL A 254 2.65 -0.55 -7.96
CA VAL A 254 1.52 -0.67 -8.88
C VAL A 254 0.51 -1.70 -8.38
N TYR A 255 -0.76 -1.53 -8.74
CA TYR A 255 -1.76 -2.56 -8.51
C TYR A 255 -1.56 -3.76 -9.44
N PRO A 256 -2.04 -4.97 -9.04
CA PRO A 256 -2.05 -6.13 -9.92
C PRO A 256 -2.75 -5.80 -11.23
N GLY A 257 -2.17 -6.21 -12.37
CA GLY A 257 -2.74 -5.88 -13.67
C GLY A 257 -2.31 -4.52 -14.24
N LYS A 258 -1.70 -3.63 -13.45
CA LYS A 258 -1.60 -2.20 -13.80
C LYS A 258 -0.21 -1.71 -14.20
N LEU A 259 0.82 -2.54 -14.14
CA LEU A 259 2.12 -2.18 -14.72
C LEU A 259 1.98 -1.99 -16.24
N SER A 260 2.26 -0.77 -16.70
CA SER A 260 2.18 -0.39 -18.11
C SER A 260 3.48 -0.67 -18.86
N GLY A 261 3.38 -1.21 -20.08
CA GLY A 261 4.50 -1.34 -21.02
C GLY A 261 5.13 0.00 -21.38
N ASP A 262 4.36 1.07 -21.57
CA ASP A 262 4.89 2.42 -21.85
C ASP A 262 5.82 2.92 -20.74
N TYR A 263 5.39 2.69 -19.50
CA TYR A 263 6.15 3.11 -18.34
C TYR A 263 7.44 2.29 -18.24
N LEU A 264 7.36 0.97 -18.46
CA LEU A 264 8.55 0.12 -18.54
C LEU A 264 9.51 0.56 -19.66
N ARG A 265 9.02 0.92 -20.85
CA ARG A 265 9.85 1.48 -21.94
C ARG A 265 10.61 2.72 -21.50
N THR A 266 9.97 3.60 -20.73
CA THR A 266 10.58 4.84 -20.21
C THR A 266 11.67 4.54 -19.18
N LEU A 267 11.52 3.48 -18.37
CA LEU A 267 12.57 3.05 -17.44
C LEU A 267 13.73 2.40 -18.19
N LEU A 268 13.44 1.55 -19.18
CA LEU A 268 14.44 0.86 -19.98
C LEU A 268 15.25 1.82 -20.86
N SER A 269 14.65 2.90 -21.37
CA SER A 269 15.38 3.89 -22.18
C SER A 269 16.45 4.66 -21.40
N LYS A 270 16.33 4.71 -20.07
CA LYS A 270 17.35 5.28 -19.17
C LYS A 270 18.49 4.30 -18.86
N MET A 271 18.36 3.03 -19.24
CA MET A 271 19.39 2.03 -19.01
C MET A 271 20.49 2.17 -20.09
N PRO A 272 21.77 2.09 -19.71
CA PRO A 272 22.88 2.32 -20.64
C PRO A 272 23.06 1.18 -21.66
N ARG A 273 22.40 0.03 -21.45
CA ARG A 273 22.49 -1.16 -22.30
C ARG A 273 21.17 -1.92 -22.32
N ALA A 274 21.03 -2.80 -23.32
CA ALA A 274 20.02 -3.84 -23.31
C ALA A 274 20.20 -4.78 -22.11
N LEU A 275 19.09 -5.23 -21.56
CA LEU A 275 19.03 -6.10 -20.39
C LEU A 275 18.45 -7.45 -20.77
N THR A 276 18.93 -8.51 -20.12
CA THR A 276 18.27 -9.82 -20.17
C THR A 276 16.90 -9.74 -19.50
N LEU A 277 15.98 -10.64 -19.84
CA LEU A 277 14.65 -10.68 -19.20
C LEU A 277 14.77 -10.89 -17.68
N LYS A 278 15.74 -11.70 -17.24
CA LYS A 278 16.08 -11.87 -15.82
C LYS A 278 16.56 -10.58 -15.17
N GLU A 279 17.45 -9.84 -15.84
CA GLU A 279 17.94 -8.56 -15.33
C GLU A 279 16.83 -7.53 -15.22
N ILE A 280 15.90 -7.49 -16.19
CA ILE A 280 14.71 -6.63 -16.11
C ILE A 280 13.88 -7.01 -14.88
N GLY A 281 13.61 -8.30 -14.69
CA GLY A 281 12.91 -8.79 -13.49
C GLY A 281 13.61 -8.34 -12.20
N GLN A 282 14.93 -8.43 -12.14
CA GLN A 282 15.73 -8.01 -10.98
C GLN A 282 15.66 -6.50 -10.72
N GLN A 283 15.49 -5.64 -11.74
CA GLN A 283 15.43 -4.18 -11.53
C GLN A 283 14.29 -3.79 -10.57
N PHE A 284 13.15 -4.48 -10.62
CA PHE A 284 12.00 -4.22 -9.73
C PHE A 284 12.31 -4.45 -8.24
N TYR A 285 13.33 -5.25 -7.95
CA TYR A 285 13.74 -5.57 -6.58
C TYR A 285 14.97 -4.79 -6.12
N LYS A 286 15.85 -4.40 -7.06
CA LYS A 286 17.14 -3.76 -6.78
C LYS A 286 17.17 -2.25 -6.95
N ASN A 287 16.40 -1.71 -7.90
CA ASN A 287 16.51 -0.32 -8.33
C ASN A 287 15.26 0.47 -7.90
N ALA A 288 15.44 1.45 -7.01
CA ALA A 288 14.33 2.26 -6.49
C ALA A 288 13.61 3.12 -7.55
N ALA A 289 14.19 3.28 -8.75
CA ALA A 289 13.48 3.89 -9.89
C ALA A 289 12.36 3.00 -10.46
N PHE A 290 12.44 1.68 -10.26
CA PHE A 290 11.41 0.74 -10.70
C PHE A 290 10.37 0.58 -9.58
N PRO A 291 9.07 0.62 -9.89
CA PRO A 291 8.02 0.48 -8.91
C PRO A 291 7.99 -0.94 -8.36
N MET A 292 7.48 -1.15 -7.16
CA MET A 292 7.19 -2.48 -6.65
C MET A 292 6.01 -3.08 -7.40
N VAL A 293 6.11 -4.37 -7.72
CA VAL A 293 5.08 -5.13 -8.41
C VAL A 293 4.57 -6.25 -7.52
N PRO A 294 3.27 -6.59 -7.56
CA PRO A 294 2.72 -7.68 -6.76
C PRO A 294 3.20 -9.06 -7.20
N SER A 295 3.58 -9.21 -8.48
CA SER A 295 3.98 -10.51 -9.03
C SER A 295 4.92 -10.37 -10.23
N SER A 296 5.66 -11.43 -10.52
CA SER A 296 6.47 -11.52 -11.76
C SER A 296 5.62 -11.58 -13.02
N ASP A 297 4.34 -11.97 -12.91
CA ASP A 297 3.41 -11.99 -14.05
C ASP A 297 3.09 -10.57 -14.53
N ASP A 298 3.02 -9.61 -13.60
CA ASP A 298 2.87 -8.20 -13.96
C ASP A 298 4.06 -7.69 -14.77
N ILE A 299 5.28 -8.12 -14.43
CA ILE A 299 6.49 -7.83 -15.21
C ILE A 299 6.39 -8.46 -16.59
N ARG A 300 6.01 -9.74 -16.67
CA ARG A 300 5.85 -10.47 -17.93
C ARG A 300 4.88 -9.78 -18.88
N ARG A 301 3.70 -9.41 -18.38
CA ARG A 301 2.69 -8.70 -19.15
C ARG A 301 3.18 -7.34 -19.62
N ALA A 302 3.86 -6.58 -18.77
CA ALA A 302 4.42 -5.28 -19.14
C ALA A 302 5.51 -5.41 -20.22
N VAL A 303 6.39 -6.42 -20.12
CA VAL A 303 7.39 -6.72 -21.15
C VAL A 303 6.71 -7.05 -22.47
N PHE A 304 5.69 -7.91 -22.49
CA PHE A 304 4.94 -8.23 -23.70
C PHE A 304 4.33 -6.99 -24.37
N GLN A 305 3.77 -6.07 -23.57
CA GLN A 305 3.22 -4.80 -24.07
C GLN A 305 4.30 -3.92 -24.74
N THR A 306 5.57 -4.02 -24.35
CA THR A 306 6.66 -3.24 -24.98
C THR A 306 6.98 -3.71 -26.41
N LEU A 307 6.56 -4.92 -26.79
CA LEU A 307 6.83 -5.50 -28.12
C LEU A 307 5.96 -4.90 -29.24
N SER A 308 5.01 -4.04 -28.88
CA SER A 308 4.05 -3.44 -29.80
C SER A 308 4.05 -1.91 -29.71
N GLY A 309 3.56 -1.26 -30.76
CA GLY A 309 3.39 0.19 -30.83
C GLY A 309 4.64 0.96 -31.33
N PRO A 310 4.60 2.30 -31.26
CA PRO A 310 5.76 3.13 -31.62
C PRO A 310 6.92 2.89 -30.65
N ASP A 311 8.15 2.89 -31.15
CA ASP A 311 9.36 2.54 -30.38
C ASP A 311 9.27 1.15 -29.69
N ALA A 312 8.76 0.16 -30.42
CA ALA A 312 8.70 -1.23 -29.97
C ALA A 312 10.09 -1.74 -29.56
N TYR A 313 10.10 -2.60 -28.55
CA TYR A 313 11.25 -3.43 -28.22
C TYR A 313 11.12 -4.78 -28.95
N GLU A 314 12.24 -5.47 -29.12
CA GLU A 314 12.30 -6.83 -29.61
C GLU A 314 13.02 -7.72 -28.59
N VAL A 315 12.57 -8.96 -28.48
CA VAL A 315 13.27 -10.00 -27.72
C VAL A 315 14.30 -10.62 -28.65
N VAL A 316 15.55 -10.69 -28.21
CA VAL A 316 16.64 -11.33 -28.96
C VAL A 316 17.31 -12.41 -28.14
N ASP A 317 17.79 -13.44 -28.83
CA ASP A 317 18.53 -14.54 -28.23
C ASP A 317 20.02 -14.19 -27.99
N GLY A 318 20.80 -15.15 -27.49
CA GLY A 318 22.24 -14.99 -27.25
C GLY A 318 23.08 -14.78 -28.52
N ASN A 319 22.52 -15.07 -29.71
CA ASN A 319 23.14 -14.80 -31.00
C ASN A 319 22.76 -13.43 -31.56
N GLY A 320 21.83 -12.73 -30.91
CA GLY A 320 21.32 -11.43 -31.33
C GLY A 320 20.21 -11.50 -32.39
N GLU A 321 19.65 -12.69 -32.64
CA GLU A 321 18.53 -12.91 -33.55
C GLU A 321 17.20 -12.54 -32.86
N ALA A 322 16.33 -11.83 -33.58
CA ALA A 322 15.04 -11.41 -33.07
C ALA A 322 14.05 -12.59 -33.05
N LEU A 323 13.38 -12.77 -31.92
CA LEU A 323 12.37 -13.79 -31.72
C LEU A 323 10.97 -13.19 -31.84
N THR A 324 10.11 -13.84 -32.61
CA THR A 324 8.69 -13.50 -32.68
C THR A 324 7.96 -14.11 -31.50
N ILE A 325 7.53 -13.24 -30.57
CA ILE A 325 6.74 -13.63 -29.39
C ILE A 325 5.27 -13.29 -29.66
N SER A 326 4.41 -14.30 -29.68
CA SER A 326 2.98 -14.16 -30.02
C SER A 326 2.07 -14.11 -28.80
N SER A 327 2.55 -14.58 -27.65
CA SER A 327 1.78 -14.63 -26.41
C SER A 327 2.62 -14.28 -25.18
N VAL A 328 1.94 -13.90 -24.10
CA VAL A 328 2.59 -13.58 -22.81
C VAL A 328 3.33 -14.81 -22.26
N ASP A 329 2.75 -16.00 -22.40
CA ASP A 329 3.26 -17.26 -21.82
C ASP A 329 4.60 -17.72 -22.45
N GLU A 330 4.90 -17.28 -23.66
CA GLU A 330 6.18 -17.52 -24.34
C GLU A 330 7.36 -16.75 -23.70
N LEU A 331 7.07 -15.73 -22.87
CA LEU A 331 8.09 -14.94 -22.20
C LEU A 331 8.58 -15.58 -20.90
N SER A 332 9.78 -16.14 -20.97
CA SER A 332 10.53 -16.59 -19.79
C SER A 332 11.26 -15.43 -19.11
N ILE A 333 10.58 -14.76 -18.16
CA ILE A 333 11.16 -13.64 -17.39
C ILE A 333 12.39 -14.06 -16.54
N GLY A 334 12.57 -15.35 -16.27
CA GLY A 334 13.75 -15.87 -15.60
C GLY A 334 14.96 -16.08 -16.53
N SER A 335 14.81 -15.88 -17.84
CA SER A 335 15.84 -16.23 -18.83
C SER A 335 17.02 -15.25 -18.83
N MET A 336 18.24 -15.81 -18.88
CA MET A 336 19.48 -15.06 -19.11
C MET A 336 19.89 -15.03 -20.59
N ASP A 337 19.32 -15.91 -21.41
CA ASP A 337 19.65 -16.04 -22.83
C ASP A 337 18.80 -15.14 -23.72
N LEU A 338 17.71 -14.58 -23.15
CA LEU A 338 16.80 -13.67 -23.83
C LEU A 338 17.05 -12.25 -23.33
N SER A 339 17.26 -11.32 -24.26
CA SER A 339 17.43 -9.91 -23.95
C SER A 339 16.42 -9.04 -24.67
N LEU A 340 16.07 -7.92 -24.04
CA LEU A 340 15.13 -6.95 -24.57
C LEU A 340 15.90 -5.72 -25.03
N ARG A 341 15.81 -5.40 -26.31
CA ARG A 341 16.44 -4.21 -26.91
C ARG A 341 15.45 -3.42 -27.75
N LYS A 342 15.74 -2.14 -27.99
CA LYS A 342 14.92 -1.31 -28.86
C LYS A 342 14.96 -1.89 -30.29
N ALA A 343 13.80 -2.08 -30.92
CA ALA A 343 13.73 -2.62 -32.27
C ALA A 343 14.39 -1.65 -33.26
N THR A 344 15.33 -2.16 -34.06
CA THR A 344 15.94 -1.43 -35.17
C THR A 344 15.00 -1.53 -36.38
N GLY A 345 14.01 -0.64 -36.47
CA GLY A 345 12.96 -0.78 -37.47
C GLY A 345 13.42 -0.67 -38.92
N THR A 346 12.93 -1.56 -39.77
CA THR A 346 12.07 -1.16 -40.90
C THR A 346 10.96 -2.22 -41.03
N PRO A 347 9.66 -1.85 -41.10
CA PRO A 347 8.60 -2.82 -41.39
C PRO A 347 8.80 -3.38 -42.80
N PRO A 348 8.67 -4.69 -43.05
CA PRO A 348 8.59 -5.18 -44.42
C PRO A 348 7.29 -4.64 -45.03
N ALA A 349 7.42 -3.72 -45.99
CA ALA A 349 6.36 -3.38 -46.91
C ALA A 349 6.02 -4.64 -47.72
N GLY A 350 4.99 -5.35 -47.31
CA GLY A 350 4.41 -6.45 -48.07
C GLY A 350 3.78 -5.90 -49.35
N THR A 351 4.53 -5.87 -50.44
CA THR A 351 3.99 -5.73 -51.79
C THR A 351 3.31 -7.06 -52.17
N PRO A 352 2.01 -7.11 -52.48
CA PRO A 352 1.45 -8.30 -53.11
C PRO A 352 1.88 -8.28 -54.58
N THR A 353 2.90 -9.06 -54.92
CA THR A 353 3.25 -9.31 -56.33
C THR A 353 2.25 -10.32 -56.90
N ALA A 354 1.35 -9.80 -57.72
CA ALA A 354 0.53 -10.60 -58.61
C ALA A 354 1.43 -11.38 -59.59
N GLY A 355 1.19 -12.68 -59.70
CA GLY A 355 1.86 -13.57 -60.65
C GLY A 355 1.14 -14.91 -60.75
N ALA A 356 0.01 -14.92 -61.45
CA ALA A 356 -0.56 -16.13 -62.09
C ALA A 356 0.06 -16.27 -63.50
N PRO A 357 -0.08 -17.39 -64.27
CA PRO A 357 -1.09 -18.45 -64.15
C PRO A 357 -0.63 -19.90 -64.41
N GLY A 358 -1.52 -20.87 -64.13
CA GLY A 358 -1.35 -22.29 -64.50
C GLY A 358 -2.58 -23.17 -64.23
N THR A 359 -3.54 -23.07 -65.15
CA THR A 359 -4.57 -24.05 -65.63
C THR A 359 -5.01 -25.31 -64.84
N ASP A 360 -6.35 -25.41 -64.80
CA ASP A 360 -7.25 -26.57 -65.01
C ASP A 360 -7.33 -27.73 -63.99
N THR A 361 -8.48 -27.83 -63.30
CA THR A 361 -9.62 -28.71 -63.69
C THR A 361 -10.78 -28.63 -62.68
N THR A 362 -11.97 -28.25 -63.16
CA THR A 362 -13.32 -28.51 -62.59
C THR A 362 -13.82 -29.91 -63.06
N PRO A 363 -14.95 -30.51 -62.61
CA PRO A 363 -16.27 -29.89 -62.30
C PRO A 363 -17.15 -30.51 -61.18
N GLY A 364 -18.21 -29.80 -60.79
CA GLY A 364 -19.41 -30.40 -60.18
C GLY A 364 -20.27 -29.46 -59.30
N THR A 365 -21.10 -28.56 -59.86
CA THR A 365 -22.59 -28.64 -59.98
C THR A 365 -23.41 -28.24 -58.74
N GLY A 366 -24.33 -27.26 -58.91
CA GLY A 366 -25.51 -27.01 -58.05
C GLY A 366 -25.77 -25.52 -57.76
N THR A 367 -26.41 -24.76 -58.67
CA THR A 367 -27.86 -24.41 -58.75
C THR A 367 -28.40 -23.37 -57.74
N GLY A 368 -28.89 -22.25 -58.30
CA GLY A 368 -29.96 -21.37 -57.78
C GLY A 368 -29.50 -20.28 -56.80
N THR A 369 -29.95 -19.03 -56.83
CA THR A 369 -31.09 -18.38 -57.50
C THR A 369 -30.87 -16.86 -57.42
N GLU A 370 -31.28 -16.12 -58.46
CA GLU A 370 -31.40 -14.67 -58.48
C GLU A 370 -32.43 -14.18 -57.45
N SER A 371 -32.23 -13.00 -56.85
CA SER A 371 -33.17 -11.88 -57.04
C SER A 371 -32.67 -10.58 -56.40
N THR A 372 -32.69 -9.56 -57.25
CA THR A 372 -32.68 -8.11 -57.01
C THR A 372 -33.72 -7.62 -55.99
N GLY A 373 -33.37 -6.59 -55.22
CA GLY A 373 -34.34 -5.83 -54.44
C GLY A 373 -33.73 -4.66 -53.67
N SER A 374 -33.83 -3.47 -54.24
CA SER A 374 -33.58 -2.16 -53.62
C SER A 374 -34.63 -1.82 -52.55
N HIS A 375 -34.22 -1.36 -51.36
CA HIS A 375 -35.05 -0.50 -50.50
C HIS A 375 -34.21 0.28 -49.46
N GLN A 376 -34.15 1.60 -49.67
CA GLN A 376 -34.55 2.69 -48.76
C GLN A 376 -34.16 2.63 -47.25
N PRO A 377 -33.64 3.75 -46.70
CA PRO A 377 -33.17 3.80 -45.31
C PRO A 377 -34.36 3.81 -44.33
N LYS A 378 -34.38 2.83 -43.42
CA LYS A 378 -35.27 2.86 -42.25
C LYS A 378 -34.70 3.84 -41.22
N GLN A 379 -35.44 4.94 -41.03
CA GLN A 379 -35.37 5.77 -39.83
C GLN A 379 -35.57 4.88 -38.60
N GLY A 380 -34.56 4.87 -37.72
CA GLY A 380 -34.67 4.37 -36.35
C GLY A 380 -35.41 5.37 -35.46
N PRO A 381 -35.92 4.93 -34.31
CA PRO A 381 -37.00 5.59 -33.59
C PRO A 381 -36.54 6.82 -32.81
N VAL A 382 -37.48 7.75 -32.66
CA VAL A 382 -37.47 8.93 -31.80
C VAL A 382 -36.86 8.58 -30.43
N ALA A 383 -35.80 9.30 -30.07
CA ALA A 383 -35.18 9.23 -28.77
C ALA A 383 -36.22 9.60 -27.70
N GLY A 384 -36.72 8.60 -26.98
CA GLY A 384 -37.33 8.86 -25.69
C GLY A 384 -36.29 9.51 -24.80
N GLU A 385 -36.67 10.59 -24.11
CA GLU A 385 -35.92 11.18 -23.01
C GLU A 385 -35.52 10.07 -22.04
N ARG A 386 -34.29 9.59 -22.19
CA ARG A 386 -33.62 8.87 -21.12
C ARG A 386 -33.27 9.93 -20.10
N GLU A 387 -33.79 9.78 -18.88
CA GLU A 387 -33.28 10.52 -17.74
C GLU A 387 -31.74 10.42 -17.75
N PRO A 388 -31.01 11.53 -17.62
CA PRO A 388 -29.56 11.50 -17.67
C PRO A 388 -29.03 10.60 -16.55
N GLU A 389 -28.50 9.44 -16.94
CA GLU A 389 -27.85 8.52 -16.02
C GLU A 389 -26.44 9.06 -15.73
N TYR A 390 -26.32 9.90 -14.72
CA TYR A 390 -25.03 10.42 -14.29
C TYR A 390 -24.17 9.30 -13.73
N ARG A 391 -22.99 9.13 -14.31
CA ARG A 391 -21.97 8.18 -13.83
C ARG A 391 -20.72 8.94 -13.48
N ARG A 392 -20.07 8.51 -12.39
CA ARG A 392 -18.76 9.02 -12.02
C ARG A 392 -17.71 8.36 -12.90
N TYR A 393 -16.98 9.17 -13.67
CA TYR A 393 -15.83 8.73 -14.44
C TYR A 393 -14.56 9.24 -13.75
N GLN A 394 -13.55 8.39 -13.66
CA GLN A 394 -12.24 8.75 -13.12
C GLN A 394 -11.22 8.70 -14.25
N LEU A 395 -10.65 9.85 -14.58
CA LEU A 395 -9.57 10.00 -15.55
C LEU A 395 -8.25 10.06 -14.79
N GLU A 396 -7.42 9.04 -14.93
CA GLU A 396 -6.10 8.99 -14.32
C GLU A 396 -5.04 9.02 -15.43
N VAL A 397 -4.16 10.03 -15.38
CA VAL A 397 -3.01 10.15 -16.29
C VAL A 397 -1.74 9.99 -15.45
N PRO A 398 -1.26 8.76 -15.23
CA PRO A 398 -0.14 8.54 -14.32
C PRO A 398 1.19 8.96 -14.96
N ASN A 399 1.92 9.84 -14.26
CA ASN A 399 3.37 10.14 -14.38
C ASN A 399 3.95 10.08 -15.81
N ARG A 400 3.43 10.91 -16.71
CA ARG A 400 3.96 11.08 -18.07
C ARG A 400 5.09 12.11 -18.07
N SER A 401 6.22 11.78 -18.70
CA SER A 401 7.32 12.72 -18.91
C SER A 401 6.91 13.82 -19.90
N LEU A 402 7.11 15.09 -19.53
CA LEU A 402 6.83 16.25 -20.39
C LEU A 402 8.04 16.68 -21.22
N VAL A 403 9.14 15.93 -21.22
CA VAL A 403 10.33 16.24 -22.02
C VAL A 403 10.01 16.14 -23.52
N ASP A 404 9.18 15.17 -23.90
CA ASP A 404 8.75 14.94 -25.27
C ASP A 404 7.67 15.96 -25.71
N PRO A 405 7.87 16.73 -26.80
CA PRO A 405 6.90 17.69 -27.30
C PRO A 405 5.57 17.07 -27.77
N ASP A 406 5.58 15.83 -28.25
CA ASP A 406 4.34 15.17 -28.71
C ASP A 406 3.47 14.71 -27.54
N THR A 407 4.09 14.18 -26.48
CA THR A 407 3.41 13.89 -25.20
C THR A 407 2.83 15.16 -24.57
N ARG A 408 3.58 16.27 -24.59
CA ARG A 408 3.06 17.59 -24.14
C ARG A 408 1.83 18.02 -24.93
N ARG A 409 1.87 17.89 -26.27
CA ARG A 409 0.74 18.24 -27.13
C ARG A 409 -0.46 17.32 -26.90
N ALA A 410 -0.25 16.03 -26.71
CA ALA A 410 -1.33 15.08 -26.43
C ALA A 410 -2.00 15.35 -25.08
N LEU A 411 -1.22 15.67 -24.04
CA LEU A 411 -1.75 16.05 -22.73
C LEU A 411 -2.51 17.39 -22.80
N ALA A 412 -1.97 18.38 -23.52
CA ALA A 412 -2.65 19.64 -23.75
C ALA A 412 -4.01 19.45 -24.46
N ASN A 413 -4.06 18.58 -25.48
CA ASN A 413 -5.31 18.25 -26.17
C ASN A 413 -6.32 17.54 -25.25
N LEU A 414 -5.85 16.64 -24.37
CA LEU A 414 -6.71 15.96 -23.40
C LEU A 414 -7.29 16.94 -22.38
N LEU A 415 -6.47 17.83 -21.83
CA LEU A 415 -6.93 18.88 -20.92
C LEU A 415 -7.90 19.83 -21.64
N GLN A 416 -7.63 20.19 -22.89
CA GLN A 416 -8.55 20.98 -23.69
C GLN A 416 -9.89 20.27 -23.89
N SER A 417 -9.90 18.96 -24.15
CA SER A 417 -11.16 18.21 -24.26
C SER A 417 -11.95 18.17 -22.95
N VAL A 418 -11.27 18.16 -21.80
CA VAL A 418 -11.94 18.30 -20.49
C VAL A 418 -12.49 19.71 -20.32
N LEU A 419 -11.74 20.74 -20.72
CA LEU A 419 -12.20 22.14 -20.67
C LEU A 419 -13.40 22.37 -21.59
N ASP A 420 -13.36 21.84 -22.82
CA ASP A 420 -14.47 21.93 -23.78
C ASP A 420 -15.72 21.20 -23.24
N ALA A 421 -15.55 20.13 -22.46
CA ALA A 421 -16.66 19.44 -21.83
C ALA A 421 -17.27 20.21 -20.64
N VAL A 422 -16.50 21.07 -19.99
CA VAL A 422 -16.90 21.93 -18.85
C VAL A 422 -17.49 23.26 -19.31
N ASP A 423 -17.14 23.70 -20.52
CA ASP A 423 -17.63 24.94 -21.11
C ASP A 423 -19.17 24.93 -21.21
N PRO A 424 -19.86 25.96 -20.66
CA PRO A 424 -21.33 25.98 -20.62
C PRO A 424 -21.99 26.18 -21.99
N ASP A 425 -21.26 26.69 -22.98
CA ASP A 425 -21.75 26.99 -24.33
C ASP A 425 -21.49 25.83 -25.31
N THR A 426 -20.52 24.96 -25.03
CA THR A 426 -20.07 23.88 -25.93
C THR A 426 -20.03 22.48 -25.31
N GLY A 427 -20.07 22.39 -23.98
CA GLY A 427 -19.92 21.16 -23.21
C GLY A 427 -21.20 20.35 -22.99
N GLY A 428 -21.04 19.21 -22.33
CA GLY A 428 -22.14 18.32 -21.94
C GLY A 428 -22.74 18.69 -20.58
N ASP A 429 -23.79 17.99 -20.16
CA ASP A 429 -24.42 18.15 -18.84
C ASP A 429 -23.54 17.57 -17.71
N LEU A 430 -22.49 18.31 -17.32
CA LEU A 430 -21.58 17.99 -16.21
C LEU A 430 -22.03 18.67 -14.92
N GLN A 431 -22.37 17.87 -13.90
CA GLN A 431 -22.84 18.39 -12.60
C GLN A 431 -21.72 18.72 -11.60
N LEU A 432 -20.59 18.00 -11.68
CA LEU A 432 -19.49 18.13 -10.73
C LEU A 432 -18.17 17.73 -11.39
N LEU A 433 -17.13 18.56 -11.21
CA LEU A 433 -15.75 18.24 -11.57
C LEU A 433 -14.86 18.38 -10.34
N ASP A 434 -14.09 17.34 -10.07
CA ASP A 434 -13.00 17.34 -9.09
C ASP A 434 -11.71 17.04 -9.83
N LEU A 435 -10.76 17.98 -9.81
CA LEU A 435 -9.50 17.92 -10.55
C LEU A 435 -8.34 18.23 -9.61
N GLN A 436 -7.47 17.24 -9.40
CA GLN A 436 -6.22 17.42 -8.67
C GLN A 436 -5.04 17.38 -9.66
N LEU A 437 -4.31 18.48 -9.76
CA LEU A 437 -3.16 18.64 -10.65
C LEU A 437 -1.90 18.86 -9.81
N ASN A 438 -0.93 17.96 -9.91
CA ASN A 438 0.38 18.11 -9.30
C ASN A 438 1.39 18.47 -10.40
N LEU A 439 2.02 19.64 -10.30
CA LEU A 439 2.99 20.13 -11.28
C LEU A 439 4.37 20.22 -10.64
N THR A 440 5.37 19.59 -11.27
CA THR A 440 6.79 19.81 -10.97
C THR A 440 7.39 20.59 -12.12
N ALA A 441 7.60 21.89 -11.92
CA ALA A 441 8.11 22.80 -12.94
C ALA A 441 8.95 23.91 -12.30
N ASP A 442 9.73 24.61 -13.12
CA ASP A 442 10.40 25.85 -12.70
C ASP A 442 9.36 26.88 -12.23
N SER A 443 9.65 27.60 -11.14
CA SER A 443 8.71 28.55 -10.55
C SER A 443 8.28 29.64 -11.54
N ALA A 444 9.16 30.07 -12.45
CA ALA A 444 8.81 31.07 -13.46
C ALA A 444 7.86 30.50 -14.54
N ALA A 445 7.83 29.18 -14.74
CA ALA A 445 6.96 28.55 -15.72
C ALA A 445 5.51 28.37 -15.23
N VAL A 446 5.24 28.57 -13.94
CA VAL A 446 3.92 28.35 -13.31
C VAL A 446 3.34 29.60 -12.64
N GLU A 447 4.04 30.74 -12.68
CA GLU A 447 3.60 32.00 -12.07
C GLU A 447 2.22 32.47 -12.59
N GLU A 448 1.99 32.37 -13.91
CA GLU A 448 0.69 32.71 -14.49
C GLU A 448 -0.43 31.74 -14.05
N ILE A 449 -0.09 30.47 -13.80
CA ILE A 449 -1.04 29.46 -13.36
C ILE A 449 -1.44 29.71 -11.90
N GLU A 450 -0.48 30.05 -11.03
CA GLU A 450 -0.74 30.42 -9.63
C GLU A 450 -1.66 31.65 -9.51
N GLN A 451 -1.41 32.68 -10.32
CA GLN A 451 -2.26 33.88 -10.36
C GLN A 451 -3.69 33.55 -10.80
N ARG A 452 -3.83 32.71 -11.84
CA ARG A 452 -5.15 32.27 -12.33
C ARG A 452 -5.87 31.34 -11.36
N ALA A 453 -5.15 30.45 -10.65
CA ALA A 453 -5.71 29.56 -9.64
C ALA A 453 -6.36 30.36 -8.49
N SER A 454 -5.69 31.43 -8.05
CA SER A 454 -6.23 32.34 -7.03
C SER A 454 -7.51 33.04 -7.49
N ALA A 455 -7.58 33.46 -8.75
CA ALA A 455 -8.74 34.15 -9.31
C ALA A 455 -10.01 33.27 -9.39
N VAL A 456 -9.84 31.95 -9.46
CA VAL A 456 -10.96 30.98 -9.50
C VAL A 456 -11.22 30.31 -8.15
N GLY A 457 -10.55 30.77 -7.07
CA GLY A 457 -10.74 30.23 -5.73
C GLY A 457 -10.14 28.84 -5.51
N ALA A 458 -9.20 28.42 -6.36
CA ALA A 458 -8.48 27.15 -6.18
C ALA A 458 -7.38 27.29 -5.12
N SER A 459 -7.15 26.22 -4.34
CA SER A 459 -6.05 26.16 -3.39
C SER A 459 -4.73 25.86 -4.12
N TRP A 460 -3.75 26.75 -4.01
CA TRP A 460 -2.39 26.54 -4.49
C TRP A 460 -1.46 26.34 -3.29
N THR A 461 -0.71 25.24 -3.28
CA THR A 461 0.29 24.96 -2.23
C THR A 461 1.63 24.65 -2.91
N PRO A 462 2.60 25.56 -2.87
CA PRO A 462 3.94 25.26 -3.32
C PRO A 462 4.60 24.29 -2.33
N GLU A 463 5.22 23.24 -2.85
CA GLU A 463 6.07 22.33 -2.09
C GLU A 463 7.52 22.63 -2.46
N GLU A 464 8.33 23.04 -1.47
CA GLU A 464 9.77 23.19 -1.69
C GLU A 464 10.37 21.81 -1.88
N LEU A 465 10.76 21.52 -3.13
CA LEU A 465 11.55 20.36 -3.45
C LEU A 465 13.01 20.75 -3.23
N ASP A 466 13.60 20.28 -2.12
CA ASP A 466 15.04 20.38 -1.86
C ASP A 466 15.77 19.52 -2.92
N PHE A 467 16.21 20.17 -4.01
CA PHE A 467 16.99 19.56 -5.09
C PHE A 467 18.49 19.46 -4.78
#